data_AF-A0A1G3KJ82-F1
#
_entry.id   AF-A0A1G3KJ82-F1
#
_cell.length_a   1.000
_cell.length_b   1.000
_cell.length_c   1.000
_cell.angle_alpha   90.00
_cell.angle_beta   90.00
_cell.angle_gamma   90.00
#
_symmetry.space_group_name_H-M   'P 1'
#
loop_
_entity.id
_entity.type
_entity.pdbx_description
1 polymer ?
#
loop_
_entity_poly.entity_id
_entity_poly.type
_entity_poly.pdbx_seq_one_letter_code
_entity_poly.pdbx_strand_id
1 'polypeptide(L)'
;MVKLRNLQPLTMRGLEIAYRFECGAADQSLEEWLLTLPDQGARLAALSGLLADPAVFEAVTDHDDAQALRIAVEVIDTVANLCRDAELDVADIVAGLMGEPVIEKKERLETG
;
A
#
# COMPACT_ATOMS: atom_id res chain seq x y z
N MET A 1 -3.80 7.84 -13.91
CA MET A 1 -3.37 8.49 -12.64
C MET A 1 -3.81 7.58 -11.52
N VAL A 2 -2.87 6.80 -11.00
CA VAL A 2 -3.05 6.02 -9.76
C VAL A 2 -3.09 7.03 -8.63
N LYS A 3 -4.04 6.88 -7.71
CA LYS A 3 -4.17 7.77 -6.57
C LYS A 3 -4.58 6.93 -5.40
N LEU A 4 -3.87 7.02 -4.29
CA LEU A 4 -4.18 6.30 -3.05
C LEU A 4 -5.44 6.84 -2.33
N ARG A 5 -6.40 7.36 -3.12
CA ARG A 5 -7.65 8.04 -2.73
C ARG A 5 -8.53 7.23 -1.78
N ASN A 6 -8.39 5.92 -1.78
CA ASN A 6 -9.21 5.01 -0.97
C ASN A 6 -8.53 4.62 0.35
N LEU A 7 -7.24 4.94 0.53
CA LEU A 7 -6.62 4.85 1.83
C LEU A 7 -7.09 5.99 2.71
N GLN A 8 -7.37 5.67 3.97
CA GLN A 8 -7.71 6.70 4.94
C GLN A 8 -6.51 7.66 5.09
N PRO A 9 -6.75 8.97 5.29
CA PRO A 9 -5.68 9.96 5.40
C PRO A 9 -4.57 9.61 6.40
N LEU A 10 -4.92 8.93 7.49
CA LEU A 10 -3.96 8.47 8.50
C LEU A 10 -3.06 7.33 7.99
N THR A 11 -3.62 6.37 7.25
CA THR A 11 -2.84 5.31 6.60
C THR A 11 -1.82 5.89 5.63
N MET A 12 -2.24 6.89 4.84
CA MET A 12 -1.35 7.59 3.92
C MET A 12 -0.21 8.32 4.62
N ARG A 13 -0.54 9.06 5.68
CA ARG A 13 0.47 9.74 6.50
C ARG A 13 1.49 8.76 7.09
N GLY A 14 1.03 7.63 7.63
CA GLY A 14 1.92 6.59 8.15
C GLY A 14 2.89 6.04 7.10
N LEU A 15 2.39 5.73 5.90
CA LEU A 15 3.22 5.25 4.79
C LEU A 15 4.24 6.29 4.32
N GLU A 16 3.86 7.57 4.26
CA GLU A 16 4.80 8.64 3.90
C GLU A 16 5.91 8.83 4.94
N ILE A 17 5.60 8.68 6.23
CA ILE A 17 6.60 8.71 7.31
C ILE A 17 7.61 7.59 7.11
N ALA A 18 7.12 6.35 6.92
CA ALA A 18 7.97 5.18 6.71
C ALA A 18 8.83 5.31 5.46
N TYR A 19 8.26 5.81 4.36
CA TYR A 19 8.98 6.07 3.12
C TYR A 19 10.11 7.11 3.29
N ARG A 20 9.82 8.23 3.97
CA ARG A 20 10.84 9.26 4.24
C ARG A 20 11.92 8.78 5.21
N PHE A 21 11.57 7.89 6.13
CA PHE A 21 12.53 7.26 7.03
C PHE A 21 13.52 6.38 6.23
N GLU A 22 12.99 5.48 5.41
CA GLU A 22 13.78 4.55 4.59
C GLU A 22 14.66 5.28 3.55
N CYS A 23 14.06 6.24 2.84
CA CYS A 23 14.69 6.90 1.69
C CYS A 23 15.37 8.24 2.03
N GLY A 24 15.23 8.73 3.27
CA GLY A 24 15.76 10.03 3.68
C GLY A 24 15.10 11.21 2.92
N ALA A 25 15.93 12.10 2.39
CA ALA A 25 15.48 13.23 1.55
C ALA A 25 15.08 12.72 0.16
N ALA A 26 13.94 12.06 0.07
CA ALA A 26 13.45 11.49 -1.18
C ALA A 26 13.14 12.59 -2.23
N ASP A 27 13.67 12.44 -3.44
CA ASP A 27 13.45 13.35 -4.57
C ASP A 27 12.05 13.24 -5.18
N GLN A 28 11.32 12.16 -4.88
CA GLN A 28 10.00 11.86 -5.41
C GLN A 28 9.03 11.48 -4.28
N SER A 29 7.75 11.76 -4.47
CA SER A 29 6.68 11.37 -3.53
C SER A 29 6.51 9.85 -3.44
N LEU A 30 5.87 9.38 -2.37
CA LEU A 30 5.51 7.97 -2.21
C LEU A 30 4.70 7.45 -3.40
N GLU A 31 3.71 8.22 -3.86
CA GLU A 31 2.88 7.85 -5.02
C GLU A 31 3.73 7.72 -6.30
N GLU A 32 4.63 8.68 -6.56
CA GLU A 32 5.52 8.64 -7.72
C GLU A 32 6.47 7.44 -7.65
N TRP A 33 6.99 7.11 -6.47
CA TRP A 33 7.83 5.93 -6.29
C TRP A 33 7.07 4.62 -6.55
N LEU A 34 5.87 4.47 -5.99
CA LEU A 34 5.05 3.26 -6.22
C LEU A 34 4.68 3.07 -7.70
N LEU A 35 4.55 4.16 -8.46
CA LEU A 35 4.32 4.12 -9.90
C LEU A 35 5.51 3.59 -10.70
N THR A 36 6.73 3.64 -10.15
CA THR A 36 7.92 3.03 -10.78
C THR A 36 7.96 1.51 -10.64
N LEU A 37 7.17 0.95 -9.72
CA LEU A 37 7.14 -0.49 -9.46
C LEU A 37 6.33 -1.24 -10.53
N PRO A 38 6.78 -2.45 -10.91
CA PRO A 38 6.34 -3.14 -12.14
C PRO A 38 4.88 -3.58 -12.09
N ASP A 39 4.38 -3.95 -10.92
CA ASP A 39 3.03 -4.44 -10.73
C ASP A 39 2.54 -4.18 -9.30
N GLN A 40 1.29 -4.56 -9.07
CA GLN A 40 0.59 -4.35 -7.81
C GLN A 40 1.11 -5.23 -6.66
N GLY A 41 1.61 -6.43 -6.96
CA GLY A 41 2.26 -7.28 -5.97
C GLY A 41 3.60 -6.68 -5.50
N ALA A 42 4.39 -6.13 -6.42
CA ALA A 42 5.62 -5.41 -6.11
C ALA A 42 5.35 -4.16 -5.25
N ARG A 43 4.25 -3.43 -5.52
CA ARG A 43 3.83 -2.29 -4.69
C ARG A 43 3.44 -2.73 -3.28
N LEU A 44 2.63 -3.77 -3.14
CA LEU A 44 2.24 -4.28 -1.82
C LEU A 44 3.45 -4.79 -1.02
N ALA A 45 4.37 -5.49 -1.67
CA ALA A 45 5.61 -5.94 -1.05
C ALA A 45 6.49 -4.76 -0.60
N ALA A 46 6.59 -3.71 -1.42
CA ALA A 46 7.35 -2.51 -1.08
C ALA A 46 6.74 -1.76 0.11
N LEU A 47 5.42 -1.58 0.14
CA LEU A 47 4.71 -0.97 1.28
C LEU A 47 4.86 -1.78 2.56
N SER A 48 4.79 -3.12 2.46
CA SER A 48 5.02 -4.02 3.60
C SER A 48 6.47 -3.90 4.10
N GLY A 49 7.43 -3.76 3.18
CA GLY A 49 8.84 -3.57 3.51
C GLY A 49 9.12 -2.27 4.26
N LEU A 50 8.53 -1.15 3.83
CA LEU A 50 8.64 0.14 4.52
C LEU A 50 8.20 0.08 5.99
N LEU A 51 7.18 -0.73 6.27
CA LEU A 51 6.58 -0.84 7.60
C LEU A 51 7.18 -1.96 8.46
N ALA A 52 8.08 -2.77 7.89
CA ALA A 52 8.69 -3.90 8.59
C ALA A 52 9.84 -3.49 9.53
N ASP A 53 10.45 -2.32 9.34
CA ASP A 53 11.55 -1.85 10.19
C ASP A 53 11.00 -1.26 11.51
N PRO A 54 11.23 -1.90 12.67
CA PRO A 54 10.80 -1.36 13.95
C PRO A 54 11.46 -0.02 14.30
N ALA A 55 12.60 0.32 13.69
CA ALA A 55 13.31 1.57 13.94
C ALA A 55 12.47 2.80 13.56
N VAL A 56 11.53 2.69 12.60
CA VAL A 56 10.63 3.80 12.25
C VAL A 56 9.77 4.21 13.44
N PHE A 57 9.33 3.26 14.27
CA PHE A 57 8.50 3.51 15.44
C PHE A 57 9.30 4.11 16.59
N GLU A 58 10.59 3.81 16.69
CA GLU A 58 11.49 4.40 17.69
C GLU A 58 11.87 5.84 17.33
N ALA A 59 11.98 6.15 16.03
CA ALA A 59 12.33 7.47 15.53
C ALA A 59 11.20 8.50 15.63
N VAL A 60 9.95 8.05 15.73
CA VAL A 60 8.77 8.91 15.71
C VAL A 60 8.34 9.27 17.13
N THR A 61 8.55 10.53 17.49
CA THR A 61 8.25 11.05 18.84
C THR A 61 6.87 11.69 18.94
N ASP A 62 6.28 12.08 17.82
CA ASP A 62 4.94 12.67 17.77
C ASP A 62 3.86 11.58 17.91
N HIS A 63 2.86 11.85 18.75
CA HIS A 63 1.83 10.86 19.06
C HIS A 63 0.91 10.57 17.87
N ASP A 64 0.58 11.59 17.08
CA ASP A 64 -0.31 11.45 15.93
C ASP A 64 0.41 10.70 14.80
N ASP A 65 1.69 10.96 14.59
CA ASP A 65 2.53 10.25 13.64
C ASP A 65 2.72 8.77 14.05
N ALA A 66 2.94 8.50 15.34
CA ALA A 66 3.03 7.13 15.85
C ALA A 66 1.69 6.39 15.66
N GLN A 67 0.55 7.07 15.85
CA GLN A 67 -0.76 6.49 15.59
C GLN A 67 -0.98 6.23 14.09
N ALA A 68 -0.57 7.16 13.22
CA ALA A 68 -0.66 7.00 11.77
C ALA A 68 0.14 5.79 11.27
N LEU A 69 1.35 5.58 11.80
CA LEU A 69 2.17 4.41 11.49
C LEU A 69 1.54 3.09 11.92
N ARG A 70 0.95 3.05 13.13
CA ARG A 70 0.25 1.84 13.61
C ARG A 70 -0.94 1.48 12.72
N ILE A 71 -1.73 2.48 12.33
CA ILE A 71 -2.85 2.31 11.40
C ILE A 71 -2.34 1.83 10.03
N ALA A 72 -1.20 2.35 9.56
CA ALA A 72 -0.60 1.93 8.31
C ALA A 72 -0.18 0.45 8.33
N VAL A 73 0.49 0.01 9.40
CA VAL A 73 0.82 -1.42 9.61
C VAL A 73 -0.44 -2.28 9.57
N GLU A 74 -1.46 -1.95 10.36
CA GLU A 74 -2.67 -2.75 10.44
C GLU A 74 -3.38 -2.89 9.09
N VAL A 75 -3.49 -1.80 8.33
CA VAL A 75 -4.11 -1.81 7.00
C VAL A 75 -3.29 -2.64 6.01
N ILE A 76 -1.98 -2.44 5.94
CA ILE A 76 -1.13 -3.15 4.98
C ILE A 76 -1.02 -4.64 5.32
N ASP A 77 -0.88 -5.00 6.59
CA ASP A 77 -0.89 -6.40 7.04
C ASP A 77 -2.23 -7.07 6.73
N THR A 78 -3.35 -6.36 6.93
CA THR A 78 -4.67 -6.86 6.57
C THR A 78 -4.77 -7.12 5.06
N VAL A 79 -4.32 -6.17 4.22
CA VAL A 79 -4.31 -6.33 2.77
C VAL A 79 -3.41 -7.50 2.35
N ALA A 80 -2.20 -7.60 2.92
CA ALA A 80 -1.27 -8.68 2.64
C ALA A 80 -1.81 -10.05 3.02
N ASN A 81 -2.50 -10.15 4.16
CA ASN A 81 -3.16 -11.38 4.60
C ASN A 81 -4.36 -11.73 3.71
N LEU A 82 -5.20 -10.75 3.34
CA LEU A 82 -6.31 -10.97 2.40
C LEU A 82 -5.81 -11.44 1.03
N CYS A 83 -4.71 -10.89 0.54
CA CYS A 83 -4.06 -11.33 -0.69
C CYS A 83 -3.43 -12.73 -0.60
N ARG A 84 -3.14 -13.22 0.62
CA ARG A 84 -2.56 -14.54 0.87
C ARG A 84 -3.64 -15.62 1.07
N ASP A 85 -4.74 -15.26 1.73
CA ASP A 85 -5.76 -16.20 2.21
C ASP A 85 -6.87 -16.49 1.19
N ALA A 86 -6.98 -15.71 0.10
CA ALA A 86 -8.14 -15.78 -0.78
C ALA A 86 -7.82 -16.20 -2.22
N GLU A 87 -8.74 -16.99 -2.77
CA GLU A 87 -9.07 -17.19 -4.18
C GLU A 87 -9.46 -15.88 -4.92
N LEU A 88 -9.13 -14.71 -4.35
CA LEU A 88 -9.35 -13.37 -4.90
C LEU A 88 -8.08 -12.92 -5.62
N ASP A 89 -8.25 -12.31 -6.80
CA ASP A 89 -7.10 -11.78 -7.55
C ASP A 89 -6.47 -10.64 -6.73
N VAL A 90 -5.22 -10.82 -6.31
CA VAL A 90 -4.40 -9.79 -5.64
C VAL A 90 -4.50 -8.46 -6.40
N ALA A 91 -4.66 -8.57 -7.73
CA ALA A 91 -4.83 -7.44 -8.61
C ALA A 91 -6.08 -6.58 -8.29
N ASP A 92 -7.18 -7.18 -7.87
CA ASP A 92 -8.44 -6.46 -7.67
C ASP A 92 -8.45 -5.70 -6.33
N ILE A 93 -7.87 -6.30 -5.29
CA ILE A 93 -7.75 -5.69 -3.95
C ILE A 93 -6.79 -4.50 -4.01
N VAL A 94 -5.63 -4.68 -4.63
CA VAL A 94 -4.64 -3.62 -4.74
C VAL A 94 -5.12 -2.53 -5.71
N ALA A 95 -5.75 -2.87 -6.84
CA ALA A 95 -6.37 -1.87 -7.71
C ALA A 95 -7.39 -1.01 -6.96
N GLY A 96 -8.26 -1.64 -6.14
CA GLY A 96 -9.20 -0.95 -5.28
C GLY A 96 -8.52 0.02 -4.30
N LEU A 97 -7.43 -0.41 -3.65
CA LEU A 97 -6.67 0.44 -2.73
C LEU A 97 -6.01 1.65 -3.44
N MET A 98 -5.49 1.40 -4.63
CA MET A 98 -4.71 2.35 -5.44
C MET A 98 -5.59 3.23 -6.34
N GLY A 99 -6.92 3.07 -6.28
CA GLY A 99 -7.87 3.80 -7.12
C GLY A 99 -7.75 3.49 -8.61
N GLU A 100 -7.25 2.31 -8.96
CA GLU A 100 -7.12 1.81 -10.33
C GLU A 100 -8.44 1.13 -10.76
N PRO A 101 -8.79 1.19 -12.05
CA PRO A 101 -9.93 0.44 -12.56
C PRO A 101 -9.64 -1.06 -12.41
N VAL A 102 -10.49 -1.74 -11.64
CA VAL A 102 -10.51 -3.20 -11.57
C VAL A 102 -10.75 -3.72 -12.98
N ILE A 103 -9.83 -4.53 -13.50
CA ILE A 103 -10.00 -5.15 -14.82
C ILE A 103 -11.03 -6.25 -14.62
N GLU A 104 -12.31 -5.95 -14.88
CA GLU A 104 -13.34 -6.97 -14.93
C GLU A 104 -12.88 -8.07 -15.90
N LYS A 105 -12.56 -9.25 -15.35
CA LYS A 105 -12.45 -10.47 -16.15
C LYS A 105 -13.81 -10.68 -16.80
N LYS A 106 -13.94 -10.24 -18.05
CA LYS A 106 -15.06 -10.64 -18.92
C LYS A 106 -15.07 -12.16 -18.93
N GLU A 107 -15.96 -12.75 -18.14
CA GLU A 107 -16.36 -14.13 -18.32
C GLU A 107 -16.88 -14.26 -19.75
N ARG A 108 -16.04 -14.76 -20.66
CA ARG A 108 -16.51 -15.42 -21.85
C ARG A 108 -17.15 -16.73 -21.40
N LEU A 109 -18.39 -16.65 -20.97
CA LEU A 109 -19.33 -17.76 -21.06
C LEU A 109 -19.56 -18.02 -22.55
N GLU A 110 -18.60 -18.71 -23.18
CA GLU A 110 -18.83 -19.44 -24.42
C GLU A 110 -19.64 -20.69 -24.06
N THR A 111 -20.96 -20.53 -23.89
CA THR A 111 -21.89 -21.66 -24.00
C THR A 111 -22.09 -21.92 -25.49
N GLY A 112 -21.30 -22.85 -26.01
CA GLY A 112 -21.59 -23.57 -27.26
C GLY A 112 -22.56 -24.72 -27.05
#